data_AF-A0AA38I3E1-F1
#
_entry.id   AF-A0AA38I3E1-F1
#
_cell.length_a   1.000
_cell.length_b   1.000
_cell.length_c   1.000
_cell.angle_alpha   90.00
_cell.angle_beta   90.00
_cell.angle_gamma   90.00
#
_symmetry.space_group_name_H-M   'P 1'
#
loop_
_entity.id
_entity.type
_entity.pdbx_description
1 polymer ?
#
loop_
_entity_poly.entity_id
_entity_poly.type
_entity_poly.pdbx_seq_one_letter_code
_entity_poly.pdbx_strand_id
1 'polypeptide(L)'
;MRHGERLDYAFGDWISQCFDKNGNYCPTNLNMPDSVPKRSQGPSAYIKDSPLTKMGIFQAQLTGEAFVKEHLEVSDVYCSPSLRCIQTCDAFLKGCNKNNEIKIKVEPGLFEWWAFHTNALPIWLTPEEMVEYGYNIDLNYKPYGSYKIPSEEETCDAYYSRSFSLTLDLLRTHPEGNILFVGHATTLEACTRQLLGQKPRNIWNMKNIIKSIPYCAIIDVNKTKSGEWEMKPSLHQLTHTSNLVFDYDRLL
;
A
#
# COMPACT_ATOMS: atom_id res chain seq x y z
N MET A 1 0.75 -4.81 5.74
CA MET A 1 0.27 -3.45 6.07
C MET A 1 -0.54 -2.88 4.91
N ARG A 2 -1.69 -2.27 5.19
CA ARG A 2 -2.48 -1.49 4.21
C ARG A 2 -1.84 -0.11 4.01
N HIS A 3 -1.91 0.44 2.80
CA HIS A 3 -1.51 1.83 2.55
C HIS A 3 -2.26 2.86 3.44
N GLY A 4 -1.70 4.08 3.54
CA GLY A 4 -2.29 5.22 4.25
C GLY A 4 -3.52 5.84 3.56
N GLU A 5 -4.05 6.91 4.15
CA GLU A 5 -5.17 7.68 3.59
C GLU A 5 -4.89 8.17 2.16
N ARG A 6 -5.84 7.89 1.26
CA ARG A 6 -5.75 8.24 -0.17
C ARG A 6 -6.39 9.60 -0.46
N LEU A 7 -5.78 10.34 -1.36
CA LEU A 7 -6.24 11.66 -1.77
C LEU A 7 -7.62 11.63 -2.45
N ASP A 8 -7.86 10.67 -3.34
CA ASP A 8 -9.16 10.49 -4.01
C ASP A 8 -10.32 10.20 -3.05
N TYR A 9 -10.07 9.45 -1.97
CA TYR A 9 -11.11 9.17 -0.97
C TYR A 9 -11.37 10.36 -0.06
N ALA A 10 -10.36 11.18 0.21
CA ALA A 10 -10.51 12.37 1.05
C ALA A 10 -11.17 13.56 0.30
N PHE A 11 -10.93 13.71 -1.00
CA PHE A 11 -11.30 14.91 -1.76
C PHE A 11 -12.14 14.66 -3.03
N GLY A 12 -12.48 13.41 -3.35
CA GLY A 12 -13.29 13.08 -4.52
C GLY A 12 -12.59 13.44 -5.83
N ASP A 13 -13.22 14.28 -6.65
CA ASP A 13 -12.65 14.76 -7.92
C ASP A 13 -11.58 15.85 -7.71
N TRP A 14 -10.52 15.49 -6.99
CA TRP A 14 -9.40 16.40 -6.70
C TRP A 14 -8.62 16.77 -7.96
N ILE A 15 -8.65 15.94 -9.00
CA ILE A 15 -7.87 16.15 -10.24
C ILE A 15 -8.38 17.39 -10.96
N SER A 16 -9.70 17.56 -11.12
CA SER A 16 -10.26 18.77 -11.75
C SER A 16 -10.03 20.03 -10.93
N GLN A 17 -9.90 19.89 -9.61
CA GLN A 17 -9.73 21.00 -8.67
C GLN A 17 -8.26 21.44 -8.50
N CYS A 18 -7.32 20.51 -8.66
CA CYS A 18 -5.92 20.72 -8.29
C CYS A 18 -4.96 20.75 -9.47
N PHE A 19 -5.44 20.68 -10.72
CA PHE A 19 -4.59 20.83 -11.91
C PHE A 19 -5.06 21.99 -12.77
N ASP A 20 -4.14 22.87 -13.15
CA ASP A 20 -4.42 23.95 -14.08
C ASP A 20 -4.55 23.42 -15.53
N LYS A 21 -4.92 24.31 -16.46
CA LYS A 21 -5.03 23.99 -17.90
C LYS A 21 -3.73 23.50 -18.56
N ASN A 22 -2.58 23.74 -17.92
CA ASN A 22 -1.27 23.30 -18.39
C ASN A 22 -0.83 21.99 -17.71
N GLY A 23 -1.66 21.41 -16.82
CA GLY A 23 -1.35 20.21 -16.06
C GLY A 23 -0.41 20.44 -14.87
N ASN A 24 -0.25 21.69 -14.42
CA ASN A 24 0.50 21.98 -13.19
C ASN A 24 -0.37 21.74 -11.97
N TYR A 25 0.20 21.05 -10.98
CA TYR A 25 -0.47 20.74 -9.73
C TYR A 25 -0.47 21.93 -8.77
N CYS A 26 -1.63 22.27 -8.23
CA CYS A 26 -1.87 23.35 -7.28
C CYS A 26 -2.75 22.81 -6.12
N PRO A 27 -2.16 22.47 -4.95
CA PRO A 27 -2.93 21.97 -3.81
C PRO A 27 -3.84 23.07 -3.23
N THR A 28 -5.08 22.70 -2.88
CA THR A 28 -6.10 23.62 -2.36
C THR A 28 -6.46 23.35 -0.89
N ASN A 29 -5.84 22.35 -0.26
CA ASN A 29 -6.08 21.98 1.14
C ASN A 29 -4.77 21.57 1.82
N LEU A 30 -4.62 21.86 3.12
CA LEU A 30 -3.41 21.54 3.88
C LEU A 30 -3.12 20.03 3.98
N ASN A 31 -4.14 19.16 3.83
CA ASN A 31 -3.94 17.72 3.82
C ASN A 31 -3.51 17.18 2.43
N MET A 32 -3.47 18.02 1.40
CA MET A 32 -2.96 17.63 0.09
C MET A 32 -1.42 17.63 0.08
N PRO A 33 -0.76 16.74 -0.67
CA PRO A 33 0.69 16.79 -0.82
C PRO A 33 1.15 18.11 -1.45
N ASP A 34 2.38 18.54 -1.19
CA ASP A 34 2.90 19.80 -1.76
C ASP A 34 3.21 19.65 -3.26
N SER A 35 3.49 18.42 -3.70
CA SER A 35 3.72 18.08 -5.10
C SER A 35 3.29 16.63 -5.36
N VAL A 36 2.97 16.34 -6.62
CA VAL A 36 2.76 14.97 -7.10
C VAL A 36 3.69 14.68 -8.28
N PRO A 37 4.11 13.43 -8.48
CA PRO A 37 4.90 13.04 -9.65
C PRO A 37 4.30 13.54 -10.97
N LYS A 38 5.12 13.98 -11.92
CA LYS A 38 4.64 14.17 -13.29
C LYS A 38 4.41 12.79 -13.91
N ARG A 39 3.28 12.62 -14.59
CA ARG A 39 2.90 11.36 -15.25
C ARG A 39 2.93 11.55 -16.75
N SER A 40 3.39 10.53 -17.47
CA SER A 40 3.48 10.56 -18.95
C SER A 40 2.13 10.81 -19.64
N GLN A 41 1.02 10.33 -19.05
CA GLN A 41 -0.34 10.57 -19.54
C GLN A 41 -1.01 11.82 -18.94
N GLY A 42 -0.24 12.64 -18.20
CA GLY A 42 -0.76 13.81 -17.51
C GLY A 42 -1.63 13.46 -16.28
N PRO A 43 -2.43 14.43 -15.79
CA PRO A 43 -3.17 14.30 -14.53
C PRO A 43 -4.16 13.13 -14.47
N SER A 44 -4.72 12.71 -15.60
CA SER A 44 -5.71 11.63 -15.67
C SER A 44 -5.16 10.26 -15.22
N ALA A 45 -3.83 10.06 -15.26
CA ALA A 45 -3.19 8.85 -14.73
C ALA A 45 -3.50 8.64 -13.24
N TYR A 46 -3.76 9.71 -12.50
CA TYR A 46 -4.08 9.65 -11.08
C TYR A 46 -5.46 9.10 -10.76
N ILE A 47 -6.38 9.01 -11.73
CA ILE A 47 -7.74 8.47 -11.53
C ILE A 47 -7.68 7.04 -10.97
N LYS A 48 -6.67 6.26 -11.41
CA LYS A 48 -6.50 4.86 -11.00
C LYS A 48 -5.32 4.64 -10.04
N ASP A 49 -4.47 5.64 -9.87
CA ASP A 49 -3.23 5.57 -9.06
C ASP A 49 -3.06 6.77 -8.12
N SER A 50 -4.12 7.09 -7.36
CA SER A 50 -4.13 8.22 -6.43
C SER A 50 -2.94 8.18 -5.46
N PRO A 51 -2.31 9.34 -5.16
CA PRO A 51 -1.32 9.45 -4.09
C PRO A 51 -1.99 9.40 -2.70
N LEU A 52 -1.17 9.38 -1.66
CA LEU A 52 -1.56 9.63 -0.29
C LEU A 52 -1.83 11.12 -0.03
N THR A 53 -2.60 11.38 1.02
CA THR A 53 -2.66 12.69 1.69
C THR A 53 -1.48 12.88 2.64
N LYS A 54 -1.27 14.08 3.17
CA LYS A 54 -0.28 14.31 4.24
C LYS A 54 -0.63 13.53 5.51
N MET A 55 -1.92 13.39 5.84
CA MET A 55 -2.36 12.51 6.92
C MET A 55 -2.05 11.04 6.63
N GLY A 56 -2.18 10.58 5.38
CA GLY A 56 -1.79 9.24 4.97
C GLY A 56 -0.30 8.95 5.16
N ILE A 57 0.54 9.93 4.82
CA ILE A 57 1.99 9.88 5.09
C ILE A 57 2.25 9.83 6.60
N PHE A 58 1.60 10.70 7.38
CA PHE A 58 1.77 10.75 8.83
C PHE A 58 1.33 9.45 9.52
N GLN A 59 0.21 8.85 9.11
CA GLN A 59 -0.23 7.53 9.60
C GLN A 59 0.84 6.46 9.40
N ALA A 60 1.46 6.44 8.22
CA ALA A 60 2.49 5.46 7.88
C ALA A 60 3.78 5.70 8.69
N GLN A 61 4.19 6.95 8.83
CA GLN A 61 5.35 7.34 9.64
C GLN A 61 5.17 6.98 11.11
N LEU A 62 4.02 7.31 11.72
CA LEU A 62 3.70 6.92 13.10
C LEU A 62 3.76 5.40 13.32
N THR A 63 3.34 4.63 12.31
CA THR A 63 3.40 3.18 12.35
C THR A 63 4.87 2.70 12.37
N GLY A 64 5.75 3.32 11.59
CA GLY A 64 7.19 3.03 11.63
C GLY A 64 7.86 3.45 12.93
N GLU A 65 7.52 4.62 13.47
CA GLU A 65 8.01 5.08 14.78
C GLU A 65 7.59 4.12 15.91
N ALA A 66 6.38 3.57 15.82
CA ALA A 66 5.90 2.55 16.75
C ALA A 66 6.71 1.23 16.66
N PHE A 67 7.16 0.82 15.46
CA PHE A 67 8.06 -0.34 15.31
C PHE A 67 9.35 -0.14 16.10
N VAL A 68 9.98 1.03 15.97
CA VAL A 68 11.22 1.34 16.70
C VAL A 68 10.98 1.33 18.21
N LYS A 69 9.88 1.93 18.66
CA LYS A 69 9.52 2.01 20.09
C LYS A 69 9.30 0.63 20.70
N GLU A 70 8.64 -0.28 19.98
CA GLU A 70 8.36 -1.65 20.43
C GLU A 70 9.52 -2.63 20.14
N HIS A 71 10.68 -2.11 19.72
CA HIS A 71 11.87 -2.91 19.37
C HIS A 71 11.58 -3.99 18.30
N LEU A 72 10.66 -3.70 17.38
CA LEU A 72 10.37 -4.53 16.23
C LEU A 72 11.32 -4.19 15.09
N GLU A 73 11.90 -5.22 14.48
CA GLU A 73 12.78 -5.05 13.34
C GLU A 73 12.07 -5.44 12.04
N VAL A 74 12.38 -4.70 10.98
CA VAL A 74 12.13 -5.09 9.59
C VAL A 74 13.47 -5.25 8.89
N SER A 75 13.65 -6.37 8.20
CA SER A 75 14.83 -6.73 7.43
C SER A 75 14.67 -6.32 5.97
N ASP A 76 13.49 -6.60 5.41
CA ASP A 76 13.18 -6.34 4.01
C ASP A 76 11.74 -5.87 3.82
N VAL A 77 11.49 -5.13 2.74
CA VAL A 77 10.14 -4.67 2.38
C VAL A 77 9.81 -5.01 0.93
N TYR A 78 8.57 -5.46 0.73
CA TYR A 78 7.95 -5.68 -0.58
C TYR A 78 6.71 -4.82 -0.68
N CYS A 79 6.55 -4.14 -1.82
CA CYS A 79 5.50 -3.15 -1.97
C CYS A 79 4.72 -3.32 -3.28
N SER A 80 3.40 -3.23 -3.20
CA SER A 80 2.56 -3.09 -4.39
C SER A 80 2.99 -1.86 -5.23
N PRO A 81 2.92 -1.93 -6.57
CA PRO A 81 3.38 -0.84 -7.45
C PRO A 81 2.50 0.42 -7.40
N SER A 82 1.36 0.38 -6.72
CA SER A 82 0.49 1.56 -6.57
C SER A 82 1.20 2.68 -5.82
N LEU A 83 1.10 3.92 -6.30
CA LEU A 83 1.79 5.07 -5.72
C LEU A 83 1.51 5.23 -4.22
N ARG A 84 0.25 5.07 -3.81
CA ARG A 84 -0.17 5.07 -2.39
C ARG A 84 0.58 4.03 -1.53
N CYS A 85 0.90 2.87 -2.08
CA CYS A 85 1.64 1.83 -1.37
C CYS A 85 3.11 2.21 -1.25
N ILE A 86 3.74 2.67 -2.34
CA ILE A 86 5.13 3.13 -2.35
C ILE A 86 5.34 4.26 -1.33
N GLN A 87 4.46 5.27 -1.35
CA GLN A 87 4.49 6.39 -0.41
C GLN A 87 4.29 5.94 1.05
N THR A 88 3.44 4.95 1.29
CA THR A 88 3.27 4.36 2.63
C THR A 88 4.56 3.67 3.06
N CYS A 89 5.17 2.87 2.18
CA CYS A 89 6.36 2.09 2.49
C CYS A 89 7.56 3.00 2.80
N ASP A 90 7.76 4.04 1.98
CA ASP A 90 8.77 5.07 2.22
C ASP A 90 8.57 5.81 3.54
N ALA A 91 7.34 6.29 3.82
CA ALA A 91 7.02 6.97 5.07
C ALA A 91 7.19 6.07 6.31
N PHE A 92 6.79 4.80 6.22
CA PHE A 92 7.04 3.80 7.26
C PHE A 92 8.53 3.61 7.51
N LEU A 93 9.34 3.43 6.46
CA LEU A 93 10.79 3.28 6.58
C LEU A 93 11.46 4.54 7.16
N LYS A 94 10.94 5.73 6.84
CA LYS A 94 11.39 6.99 7.47
C LYS A 94 11.09 6.99 8.96
N GLY A 95 9.88 6.59 9.38
CA GLY A 95 9.54 6.41 10.79
C GLY A 95 10.44 5.39 11.50
N CYS A 96 10.89 4.36 10.78
CA CYS A 96 11.87 3.39 11.27
C CYS A 96 13.32 3.89 11.26
N ASN A 97 13.61 5.07 10.70
CA ASN A 97 14.96 5.54 10.36
C ASN A 97 15.76 4.58 9.45
N LYS A 98 15.08 3.78 8.61
CA LYS A 98 15.69 2.78 7.71
C LYS A 98 15.53 3.11 6.23
N ASN A 99 14.99 4.28 5.87
CA ASN A 99 14.70 4.65 4.48
C ASN A 99 15.94 4.75 3.58
N ASN A 100 17.13 4.96 4.14
CA ASN A 100 18.39 4.94 3.39
C ASN A 100 19.08 3.57 3.38
N GLU A 101 18.61 2.63 4.20
CA GLU A 101 19.24 1.31 4.40
C GLU A 101 18.48 0.22 3.65
N ILE A 102 17.15 0.18 3.80
CA ILE A 102 16.30 -0.84 3.18
C ILE A 102 15.72 -0.27 1.90
N LYS A 103 16.04 -0.93 0.78
CA LYS A 103 15.47 -0.61 -0.52
C LYS A 103 14.10 -1.27 -0.70
N ILE A 104 13.16 -0.53 -1.29
CA ILE A 104 11.80 -0.99 -1.57
C ILE A 104 11.81 -1.91 -2.79
N LYS A 105 11.36 -3.15 -2.61
CA LYS A 105 11.18 -4.13 -3.69
C LYS A 105 9.77 -4.02 -4.26
N VAL A 106 9.65 -3.44 -5.45
CA VAL A 106 8.35 -3.25 -6.11
C VAL A 106 7.86 -4.58 -6.67
N GLU A 107 6.78 -5.11 -6.11
CA GLU A 107 6.23 -6.43 -6.40
C GLU A 107 4.80 -6.31 -6.95
N PRO A 108 4.60 -6.39 -8.29
CA PRO A 108 3.29 -6.37 -8.93
C PRO A 108 2.34 -7.45 -8.43
N GLY A 109 2.84 -8.61 -7.99
CA GLY A 109 2.03 -9.67 -7.40
C GLY A 109 1.34 -9.28 -6.08
N LEU A 110 1.75 -8.18 -5.43
CA LEU A 110 1.06 -7.60 -4.28
C LEU A 110 -0.07 -6.63 -4.65
N PHE A 111 -0.30 -6.37 -5.95
CA PHE A 111 -1.43 -5.55 -6.39
C PHE A 111 -2.77 -6.21 -6.01
N GLU A 112 -3.77 -5.38 -5.72
CA GLU A 112 -5.10 -5.85 -5.31
C GLU A 112 -5.81 -6.63 -6.42
N TRP A 113 -6.96 -7.21 -6.08
CA TRP A 113 -7.73 -8.01 -7.01
C TRP A 113 -8.19 -7.16 -8.19
N TRP A 114 -7.95 -7.64 -9.42
CA TRP A 114 -8.31 -6.89 -10.63
C TRP A 114 -9.76 -6.43 -10.64
N ALA A 115 -10.70 -7.26 -10.17
CA ALA A 115 -12.13 -6.97 -10.24
C ALA A 115 -12.56 -5.69 -9.47
N PHE A 116 -11.67 -5.06 -8.71
CA PHE A 116 -11.88 -3.74 -8.10
C PHE A 116 -11.56 -2.57 -9.06
N HIS A 117 -10.99 -2.85 -10.23
CA HIS A 117 -10.66 -1.89 -11.26
C HIS A 117 -11.56 -2.08 -12.48
N THR A 118 -12.19 -1.00 -12.94
CA THR A 118 -12.98 -1.01 -14.16
C THR A 118 -12.07 -0.79 -15.38
N ASN A 119 -12.15 -1.70 -16.35
CA ASN A 119 -11.68 -1.57 -17.74
C ASN A 119 -10.16 -1.51 -18.01
N ALA A 120 -9.30 -1.21 -17.02
CA ALA A 120 -7.84 -1.25 -17.18
C ALA A 120 -7.12 -1.08 -15.84
N LEU A 121 -5.84 -1.49 -15.80
CA LEU A 121 -4.92 -1.18 -14.71
C LEU A 121 -4.66 0.31 -14.55
N PRO A 122 -4.18 0.71 -13.37
CA PRO A 122 -3.42 1.94 -13.26
C PRO A 122 -2.13 1.84 -14.09
N ILE A 123 -1.78 2.92 -14.77
CA ILE A 123 -0.45 3.07 -15.35
C ILE A 123 0.45 3.48 -14.20
N TRP A 124 1.23 2.58 -13.60
CA TRP A 124 2.13 2.89 -12.48
C TRP A 124 3.36 3.69 -12.94
N LEU A 125 4.05 4.33 -11.99
CA LEU A 125 5.42 4.77 -12.23
C LEU A 125 6.32 3.56 -12.45
N THR A 126 7.35 3.70 -13.29
CA THR A 126 8.41 2.69 -13.35
C THR A 126 9.30 2.78 -12.09
N PRO A 127 10.03 1.71 -11.74
CA PRO A 127 11.02 1.77 -10.66
C PRO A 127 12.04 2.91 -10.83
N GLU A 128 12.46 3.19 -12.06
CA GLU A 128 13.38 4.30 -12.39
C GLU A 128 12.74 5.66 -12.14
N GLU A 129 11.51 5.88 -12.60
CA GLU A 129 10.76 7.10 -12.32
C GLU A 129 10.57 7.28 -10.79
N MET A 130 10.28 6.20 -10.05
CA MET A 130 10.18 6.27 -8.59
C MET A 130 11.50 6.72 -7.93
N VAL A 131 12.65 6.27 -8.43
CA VAL A 131 13.96 6.75 -7.95
C VAL A 131 14.16 8.23 -8.27
N GLU A 132 13.76 8.69 -9.46
CA GLU A 132 13.83 10.12 -9.82
C GLU A 132 12.97 11.00 -8.89
N TYR A 133 11.86 10.47 -8.37
CA TYR A 133 11.04 11.13 -7.36
C TYR A 133 11.52 10.93 -5.91
N GLY A 134 12.70 10.34 -5.72
CA GLY A 134 13.38 10.25 -4.42
C GLY A 134 13.01 9.05 -3.56
N TYR A 135 12.31 8.04 -4.11
CA TYR A 135 12.06 6.79 -3.38
C TYR A 135 13.28 5.86 -3.47
N ASN A 136 13.67 5.23 -2.36
CA ASN A 136 14.79 4.30 -2.32
C ASN A 136 14.39 2.91 -2.86
N ILE A 137 14.27 2.78 -4.19
CA ILE A 137 13.82 1.55 -4.85
C ILE A 137 14.99 0.60 -5.15
N ASP A 138 14.76 -0.71 -5.00
CA ASP A 138 15.70 -1.73 -5.43
C ASP A 138 15.57 -2.02 -6.94
N LEU A 139 16.37 -1.34 -7.76
CA LEU A 139 16.38 -1.55 -9.21
C LEU A 139 16.93 -2.93 -9.63
N ASN A 140 17.59 -3.66 -8.73
CA ASN A 140 18.08 -5.02 -9.02
C ASN A 140 17.04 -6.08 -8.67
N TYR A 141 15.96 -5.71 -7.98
CA TYR A 141 14.88 -6.62 -7.64
C TYR A 141 14.18 -7.10 -8.91
N LYS A 142 14.07 -8.42 -9.03
CA LYS A 142 13.27 -9.05 -10.08
C LYS A 142 11.97 -9.55 -9.43
N PRO A 143 10.81 -9.01 -9.83
CA PRO A 143 9.52 -9.49 -9.33
C PRO A 143 9.38 -11.00 -9.41
N TYR A 144 8.79 -11.58 -8.37
CA TYR A 144 8.68 -13.03 -8.27
C TYR A 144 7.65 -13.57 -9.25
N GLY A 145 8.06 -14.67 -9.89
CA GLY A 145 7.31 -15.40 -10.91
C GLY A 145 7.00 -14.60 -12.18
N SER A 146 6.70 -15.32 -13.26
CA SER A 146 5.92 -14.78 -14.37
C SER A 146 4.47 -14.51 -13.96
N TYR A 147 4.21 -14.25 -12.67
CA TYR A 147 2.91 -13.96 -12.11
C TYR A 147 2.45 -12.68 -12.75
N LYS A 148 1.71 -12.91 -13.82
CA LYS A 148 1.19 -11.91 -14.72
C LYS A 148 0.60 -10.84 -13.83
N ILE A 149 0.98 -9.60 -14.14
CA ILE A 149 0.16 -8.45 -13.85
C ILE A 149 -1.30 -8.90 -13.87
N PRO A 150 -2.08 -8.64 -12.81
CA PRO A 150 -3.41 -9.22 -12.65
C PRO A 150 -4.22 -9.08 -13.96
N SER A 151 -4.95 -10.12 -14.35
CA SER A 151 -5.74 -10.09 -15.60
C SER A 151 -7.18 -9.73 -15.33
N GLU A 152 -7.88 -9.27 -16.37
CA GLU A 152 -9.29 -8.90 -16.26
C GLU A 152 -10.20 -10.06 -15.84
N GLU A 153 -9.79 -11.28 -16.19
CA GLU A 153 -10.48 -12.53 -15.90
C GLU A 153 -10.09 -13.14 -14.54
N GLU A 154 -9.30 -12.46 -13.72
CA GLU A 154 -8.87 -12.97 -12.42
C GLU A 154 -10.09 -13.25 -11.52
N THR A 155 -10.31 -14.52 -11.18
CA THR A 155 -11.34 -14.91 -10.21
C THR A 155 -10.87 -14.62 -8.78
N CYS A 156 -11.82 -14.58 -7.84
CA CYS A 156 -11.52 -14.42 -6.41
C CYS A 156 -10.56 -15.53 -5.92
N ASP A 157 -10.79 -16.78 -6.30
CA ASP A 157 -9.92 -17.91 -5.93
C ASP A 157 -8.54 -17.81 -6.57
N ALA A 158 -8.45 -17.34 -7.82
CA ALA A 158 -7.17 -17.08 -8.48
C ALA A 158 -6.38 -15.98 -7.75
N TYR A 159 -7.06 -14.91 -7.30
CA TYR A 159 -6.46 -13.83 -6.51
C TYR A 159 -5.84 -14.34 -5.20
N TYR A 160 -6.61 -15.14 -4.44
CA TYR A 160 -6.09 -15.80 -3.24
C TYR A 160 -4.90 -16.71 -3.56
N SER A 161 -5.03 -17.53 -4.60
CA SER A 161 -4.01 -18.51 -4.98
C SER A 161 -2.69 -17.83 -5.39
N ARG A 162 -2.74 -16.74 -6.17
CA ARG A 162 -1.51 -15.99 -6.51
C ARG A 162 -0.91 -15.28 -5.31
N SER A 163 -1.74 -14.70 -4.43
CA SER A 163 -1.27 -13.97 -3.24
C SER A 163 -0.58 -14.91 -2.27
N PHE A 164 -1.14 -16.10 -2.07
CA PHE A 164 -0.57 -17.16 -1.25
C PHE A 164 0.73 -17.71 -1.85
N SER A 165 0.75 -18.00 -3.16
CA SER A 165 1.94 -18.52 -3.84
C SER A 165 3.10 -17.54 -3.77
N LEU A 166 2.84 -16.26 -4.07
CA LEU A 166 3.82 -15.19 -3.92
C LEU A 166 4.34 -15.10 -2.49
N THR A 167 3.43 -15.13 -1.51
CA THR A 167 3.82 -15.06 -0.10
C THR A 167 4.78 -16.20 0.27
N LEU A 168 4.47 -17.44 -0.15
CA LEU A 168 5.37 -18.58 0.09
C LEU A 168 6.73 -18.41 -0.59
N ASP A 169 6.75 -17.91 -1.83
CA ASP A 169 8.00 -17.70 -2.56
C ASP A 169 8.88 -16.63 -1.90
N LEU A 170 8.29 -15.50 -1.49
CA LEU A 170 9.02 -14.46 -0.78
C LEU A 170 9.54 -14.94 0.58
N LEU A 171 8.73 -15.68 1.35
CA LEU A 171 9.18 -16.26 2.62
C LEU A 171 10.33 -17.25 2.46
N ARG A 172 10.40 -18.00 1.35
CA ARG A 172 11.53 -18.92 1.08
C ARG A 172 12.85 -18.18 0.87
N THR A 173 12.81 -16.93 0.42
CA THR A 173 14.01 -16.11 0.20
C THR A 173 14.56 -15.50 1.50
N HIS A 174 13.75 -15.52 2.56
CA HIS A 174 14.04 -14.96 3.87
C HIS A 174 13.86 -16.04 4.95
N PRO A 175 14.80 -16.98 5.08
CA PRO A 175 14.72 -18.03 6.10
C PRO A 175 14.81 -17.47 7.53
N GLU A 176 15.34 -16.26 7.68
CA GLU A 176 15.47 -15.51 8.92
C GLU A 176 15.08 -14.05 8.68
N GLY A 177 14.81 -13.32 9.76
CA GLY A 177 14.42 -11.92 9.70
C GLY A 177 12.94 -11.70 9.45
N ASN A 178 12.53 -10.43 9.48
CA ASN A 178 11.13 -10.03 9.34
C ASN A 178 10.96 -9.28 8.02
N ILE A 179 10.03 -9.72 7.20
CA ILE A 179 9.69 -9.05 5.94
C ILE A 179 8.35 -8.33 6.06
N LEU A 180 8.29 -7.11 5.53
CA LEU A 180 7.06 -6.32 5.50
C LEU A 180 6.46 -6.30 4.11
N PHE A 181 5.18 -6.67 4.00
CA PHE A 181 4.39 -6.44 2.79
C PHE A 181 3.55 -5.17 2.94
N VAL A 182 3.75 -4.19 2.06
CA VAL A 182 2.95 -2.97 1.99
C VAL A 182 2.07 -3.00 0.74
N GLY A 183 0.76 -3.00 0.94
CA GLY A 183 -0.19 -3.12 -0.16
C GLY A 183 -1.56 -2.57 0.20
N HIS A 184 -2.59 -3.38 -0.05
CA HIS A 184 -4.00 -2.99 0.02
C HIS A 184 -4.68 -3.59 1.23
N ALA A 185 -5.96 -3.25 1.45
CA ALA A 185 -6.75 -3.88 2.51
C ALA A 185 -6.77 -5.42 2.34
N THR A 186 -6.89 -5.89 1.09
CA THR A 186 -6.84 -7.33 0.77
C THR A 186 -5.48 -7.97 1.00
N THR A 187 -4.37 -7.23 0.99
CA THR A 187 -3.04 -7.82 1.23
C THR A 187 -2.98 -8.52 2.58
N LEU A 188 -3.55 -7.92 3.65
CA LEU A 188 -3.60 -8.53 4.98
C LEU A 188 -4.34 -9.87 4.97
N GLU A 189 -5.29 -10.03 4.08
CA GLU A 189 -6.20 -11.16 4.06
C GLU A 189 -5.69 -12.24 3.08
N ALA A 190 -5.46 -11.88 1.82
CA ALA A 190 -5.10 -12.82 0.76
C ALA A 190 -3.69 -13.40 0.92
N CYS A 191 -2.75 -12.65 1.50
CA CYS A 191 -1.38 -13.13 1.74
C CYS A 191 -1.29 -14.02 2.99
N THR A 192 -2.20 -13.90 3.96
CA THR A 192 -2.06 -14.58 5.26
C THR A 192 -3.05 -15.73 5.47
N ARG A 193 -4.22 -15.67 4.83
CA ARG A 193 -5.31 -16.60 5.10
C ARG A 193 -4.92 -18.06 4.90
N GLN A 194 -4.35 -18.38 3.74
CA GLN A 194 -3.92 -19.74 3.43
C GLN A 194 -2.65 -20.15 4.19
N LEU A 195 -1.78 -19.21 4.57
CA LEU A 195 -0.66 -19.50 5.49
C LEU A 195 -1.19 -20.05 6.83
N LEU A 196 -2.27 -19.47 7.33
CA LEU A 196 -2.94 -19.86 8.58
C LEU A 196 -3.83 -21.12 8.43
N GLY A 197 -3.65 -21.88 7.34
CA GLY A 197 -4.42 -23.11 7.07
C GLY A 197 -5.90 -22.89 6.73
N GLN A 198 -6.32 -21.64 6.51
CA GLN A 198 -7.72 -21.32 6.21
C GLN A 198 -7.99 -21.38 4.71
N LYS A 199 -9.21 -21.79 4.33
CA LYS A 199 -9.65 -21.80 2.92
C LYS A 199 -9.97 -20.38 2.43
N PRO A 200 -9.68 -20.03 1.15
CA PRO A 200 -10.12 -18.78 0.51
C PRO A 200 -11.57 -18.39 0.83
N ARG A 201 -11.86 -17.09 0.95
CA ARG A 201 -13.25 -16.63 1.11
C ARG A 201 -13.88 -16.45 -0.26
N ASN A 202 -15.20 -16.61 -0.33
CA ASN A 202 -15.96 -16.10 -1.47
C ASN A 202 -15.93 -14.55 -1.54
N ILE A 203 -16.35 -14.01 -2.68
CA ILE A 203 -16.34 -12.57 -2.99
C ILE A 203 -17.06 -11.74 -1.93
N TRP A 204 -18.24 -12.20 -1.48
CA TRP A 204 -19.06 -11.47 -0.53
C TRP A 204 -18.35 -11.32 0.83
N ASN A 205 -17.81 -12.42 1.34
CA ASN A 205 -17.06 -12.45 2.60
C ASN A 205 -15.77 -11.63 2.52
N MET A 206 -15.05 -11.67 1.39
CA MET A 206 -13.88 -10.81 1.15
C MET A 206 -14.29 -9.33 1.20
N LYS A 207 -15.33 -8.93 0.45
CA LYS A 207 -15.79 -7.54 0.41
C LYS A 207 -16.22 -7.01 1.78
N ASN A 208 -16.75 -7.86 2.65
CA ASN A 208 -17.13 -7.46 4.00
C ASN A 208 -15.93 -7.24 4.92
N ILE A 209 -14.94 -8.14 4.90
CA ILE A 209 -13.77 -8.01 5.78
C ILE A 209 -12.87 -6.84 5.37
N ILE A 210 -12.70 -6.57 4.07
CA ILE A 210 -11.79 -5.50 3.63
C ILE A 210 -12.29 -4.10 4.01
N LYS A 211 -13.61 -3.93 4.19
CA LYS A 211 -14.22 -2.68 4.66
C LYS A 211 -13.87 -2.38 6.13
N SER A 212 -13.55 -3.40 6.92
CA SER A 212 -13.18 -3.22 8.33
C SER A 212 -11.67 -3.05 8.55
N ILE A 213 -10.86 -3.02 7.49
CA ILE A 213 -9.40 -2.87 7.60
C ILE A 213 -9.06 -1.39 7.41
N PRO A 214 -8.68 -0.62 8.45
CA PRO A 214 -8.38 0.81 8.32
C PRO A 214 -7.05 1.06 7.60
N TYR A 215 -6.78 2.32 7.27
CA TYR A 215 -5.48 2.75 6.73
C TYR A 215 -4.34 2.40 7.70
N CYS A 216 -3.19 2.04 7.15
CA CYS A 216 -2.01 1.60 7.93
C CYS A 216 -2.25 0.39 8.86
N ALA A 217 -3.38 -0.32 8.75
CA ALA A 217 -3.60 -1.56 9.47
C ALA A 217 -2.46 -2.55 9.16
N ILE A 218 -1.90 -3.13 10.22
CA ILE A 218 -0.79 -4.06 10.17
C ILE A 218 -1.09 -5.25 11.08
N ILE A 219 -0.62 -6.41 10.64
CA ILE A 219 -0.72 -7.68 11.34
C ILE A 219 0.61 -8.40 11.19
N ASP A 220 0.93 -9.23 12.17
CA ASP A 220 2.12 -10.06 12.14
C ASP A 220 1.71 -11.51 12.04
N VAL A 221 2.43 -12.25 11.20
CA VAL A 221 2.19 -13.68 10.97
C VAL A 221 3.52 -14.39 11.17
N ASN A 222 3.59 -15.19 12.23
CA ASN A 222 4.82 -15.80 12.71
C ASN A 222 4.75 -17.32 12.58
N LYS A 223 5.88 -17.94 12.23
CA LYS A 223 5.99 -19.40 12.21
C LYS A 223 6.35 -19.89 13.60
N THR A 224 5.51 -20.74 14.17
CA THR A 224 5.72 -21.32 15.51
C THR A 224 6.81 -22.38 15.47
N LYS A 225 7.24 -22.83 16.66
CA LYS A 225 8.18 -23.96 16.80
C LYS A 225 7.64 -25.28 16.24
N SER A 226 6.32 -25.45 16.16
CA SER A 226 5.69 -26.62 15.52
C SER A 226 5.64 -26.51 13.99
N GLY A 227 6.05 -25.37 13.43
CA GLY A 227 6.06 -25.12 11.99
C GLY A 227 4.75 -24.55 11.43
N GLU A 228 3.75 -24.35 12.28
CA GLU A 228 2.46 -23.72 11.93
C GLU A 228 2.58 -22.19 11.90
N TRP A 229 1.72 -21.52 11.14
CA TRP A 229 1.65 -20.06 11.15
C TRP A 229 0.57 -19.58 12.12
N GLU A 230 0.90 -18.56 12.92
CA GLU A 230 -0.02 -17.87 13.81
C GLU A 230 -0.06 -16.37 13.51
N MET A 231 -1.25 -15.76 13.62
CA MET A 231 -1.42 -14.30 13.49
C MET A 231 -1.50 -13.66 14.87
N LYS A 232 -0.71 -12.62 15.10
CA LYS A 232 -0.74 -11.81 16.34
C LYS A 232 -0.66 -10.32 16.00
N PRO A 233 -1.30 -9.43 16.77
CA PRO A 233 -1.06 -8.01 16.65
C PRO A 233 0.28 -7.68 17.33
N SER A 234 1.16 -6.97 16.62
CA SER A 234 2.43 -6.51 17.21
C SER A 234 2.45 -5.03 17.57
N LEU A 235 1.43 -4.27 17.15
CA LEU A 235 1.29 -2.87 17.49
C LEU A 235 -0.11 -2.54 17.99
N HIS A 236 -0.19 -1.46 18.77
CA HIS A 236 -1.45 -0.77 19.00
C HIS A 236 -2.02 -0.20 17.70
N GLN A 237 -3.35 -0.15 17.62
CA GLN A 237 -4.06 0.40 16.47
C GLN A 237 -4.01 1.93 16.47
N LEU A 238 -3.94 2.52 15.27
CA LEU A 238 -4.11 3.95 15.06
C LEU A 238 -5.57 4.27 14.76
N THR A 239 -6.21 5.06 15.61
CA THR A 239 -7.59 5.51 15.44
C THR A 239 -7.68 7.02 15.64
N HIS A 240 -8.32 7.72 14.71
CA HIS A 240 -8.62 9.14 14.80
C HIS A 240 -9.95 9.46 14.10
N THR A 241 -10.56 10.59 14.45
CA THR A 241 -11.77 11.08 13.77
C THR A 241 -11.40 11.81 12.48
N SER A 242 -12.41 12.11 11.65
CA SER A 242 -12.25 13.04 10.53
C SER A 242 -12.14 14.49 11.02
N ASN A 243 -11.61 15.36 10.16
CA ASN A 243 -11.61 16.80 10.36
C ASN A 243 -12.40 17.47 9.23
N LEU A 244 -13.19 18.49 9.56
CA LEU A 244 -14.12 19.12 8.62
C LEU A 244 -13.46 20.23 7.80
N VAL A 245 -13.94 20.43 6.57
CA VAL A 245 -13.63 21.63 5.79
C VAL A 245 -14.34 22.81 6.44
N PHE A 246 -13.58 23.84 6.81
CA PHE A 246 -14.12 25.09 7.31
C PHE A 246 -14.29 26.09 6.16
N ASP A 247 -15.52 26.54 5.96
CA ASP A 247 -15.90 27.57 5.00
C ASP A 247 -16.06 28.89 5.76
N TYR A 248 -15.09 29.79 5.60
CA TYR A 248 -15.05 31.05 6.33
C TYR A 248 -16.14 32.03 5.85
N ASP A 249 -16.67 31.88 4.63
CA ASP A 249 -17.75 32.75 4.11
C ASP A 249 -19.03 32.61 4.95
N ARG A 250 -19.16 31.53 5.73
CA ARG A 250 -20.26 31.34 6.69
C ARG A 250 -20.21 32.29 7.89
N LEU A 251 -19.08 32.96 8.11
CA LEU A 251 -18.92 33.97 9.15
C LEU A 251 -19.10 35.40 8.63
N LEU A 252 -19.22 35.59 7.32
CA LEU A 252 -19.44 36.88 6.66
C LEU A 252 -20.93 37.12 6.39
#